data_AF-A0A2V9M2P6-F1
#
_entry.id   AF-A0A2V9M2P6-F1
#
_cell.length_a   1.000
_cell.length_b   1.000
_cell.length_c   1.000
_cell.angle_alpha   90.00
_cell.angle_beta   90.00
_cell.angle_gamma   90.00
#
_symmetry.space_group_name_H-M   'P 1'
#
loop_
_entity.id
_entity.type
_entity.pdbx_description
1 polymer ?
#
loop_
_entity_poly.entity_id
_entity_poly.type
_entity_poly.pdbx_seq_one_letter_code
_entity_poly.pdbx_strand_id
1 'polypeptide(L)'
;MPPLVQVKGWSEIPRGQPHFENLFVFENYPVKKGWNLRPSGVSMSGVSGIQRTNYPLTVAAYGESNLAIEMKYDTGRFTTDTRRRMIGHFHILLQGIVANLEQRLSDLPIMTEAERHQLLVEWNDTKRDYPTDECIHELFEAQAERSPDTIAVIFEDRQMTYRQLNEIANEVGFRLAKRGLGRGSYVPILMDRNIDVAIAMLAAMKAGAAFVPMDIKWPTERIKQVLEDLNSQVILVNKTTPFDKAELGRSFLFVDQQAASESAPNLNITVDSRQPIYAIYTSGSTGTPKAVVVPHQGITNRFLWMNEFFGSETAAAGLQTTPHMYDSAVWQLFWPLINGGKTVIPSPGMEIDANYLSNLIARQAVTMTDFVPSVLNTIVPQLVTADGMRRKLNSLRCIIVGGEEITPGTIYIFMEHFSQVRIVNLYGPTEASIGCVCYEVTGREGGKIPIGKPISNVHVLILDRNMNPVPVGVAGELYLSGICLGLGYLHDEEKTKAVFVDNRFAEIHYAK
;
A
#
# COMPACT_ATOMS: atom_id res chain seq x y z
N MET A 1 -30.82 18.45 -39.02
CA MET A 1 -30.43 18.21 -37.61
C MET A 1 -30.80 19.44 -36.79
N PRO A 2 -31.39 19.28 -35.60
CA PRO A 2 -31.61 20.42 -34.69
C PRO A 2 -30.26 21.08 -34.34
N PRO A 3 -30.20 22.41 -34.19
CA PRO A 3 -29.00 23.09 -33.70
C PRO A 3 -28.53 22.52 -32.37
N LEU A 4 -27.22 22.41 -32.17
CA LEU A 4 -26.63 21.88 -30.94
C LEU A 4 -27.15 22.60 -29.67
N VAL A 5 -27.49 23.88 -29.79
CA VAL A 5 -28.10 24.68 -28.69
C VAL A 5 -29.46 24.13 -28.27
N GLN A 6 -30.29 23.67 -29.22
CA GLN A 6 -31.59 23.07 -28.91
C GLN A 6 -31.43 21.70 -28.27
N VAL A 7 -30.50 20.88 -28.78
CA VAL A 7 -30.16 19.57 -28.19
C VAL A 7 -29.69 19.73 -26.74
N LYS A 8 -28.83 20.72 -26.47
CA LYS A 8 -28.40 21.06 -25.10
C LYS A 8 -29.56 21.53 -24.22
N GLY A 9 -30.55 22.22 -24.81
CA GLY A 9 -31.75 22.69 -24.10
C GLY A 9 -32.71 21.57 -23.68
N TRP A 10 -32.61 20.40 -24.30
CA TRP A 10 -33.39 19.20 -23.96
C TRP A 10 -32.65 18.24 -23.03
N SER A 11 -31.38 18.53 -22.72
CA SER A 11 -30.54 17.69 -21.88
C SER A 11 -30.67 18.07 -20.41
N GLU A 12 -30.60 17.07 -19.54
CA GLU A 12 -30.51 17.25 -18.08
C GLU A 12 -29.11 17.70 -17.63
N ILE A 13 -28.13 17.74 -18.54
CA ILE A 13 -26.77 18.20 -18.25
C ILE A 13 -26.79 19.70 -17.91
N PRO A 14 -26.24 20.11 -16.75
CA PRO A 14 -26.22 21.50 -16.33
C PRO A 14 -25.66 22.45 -17.39
N ARG A 15 -26.29 23.63 -17.51
CA ARG A 15 -25.80 24.70 -18.39
C ARG A 15 -24.36 25.07 -17.98
N GLY A 16 -23.46 25.11 -18.96
CA GLY A 16 -22.05 25.38 -18.76
C GLY A 16 -21.16 24.13 -18.77
N GLN A 17 -21.72 22.92 -18.65
CA GLN A 17 -20.96 21.68 -18.82
C GLN A 17 -20.96 21.20 -20.28
N PRO A 18 -19.80 20.78 -20.82
CA PRO A 18 -19.74 20.21 -22.16
C PRO A 18 -20.46 18.85 -22.18
N HIS A 19 -21.30 18.62 -23.18
CA HIS A 19 -21.97 17.32 -23.38
C HIS A 19 -21.00 16.26 -23.95
N PHE A 20 -19.93 16.72 -24.58
CA PHE A 20 -18.83 15.92 -25.09
C PHE A 20 -17.58 16.80 -25.11
N GLU A 21 -16.42 16.19 -24.87
CA GLU A 21 -15.13 16.89 -24.85
C GLU A 21 -14.29 16.63 -26.11
N ASN A 22 -14.65 15.61 -26.89
CA ASN A 22 -13.86 15.17 -28.03
C ASN A 22 -14.71 15.17 -29.30
N LEU A 23 -14.11 15.57 -30.41
CA LEU A 23 -14.75 15.58 -31.73
C LEU A 23 -14.07 14.56 -32.64
N PHE A 24 -14.86 13.70 -33.28
CA PHE A 24 -14.38 12.86 -34.39
C PHE A 24 -15.02 13.34 -35.70
N VAL A 25 -14.20 13.58 -36.72
CA VAL A 25 -14.64 14.05 -38.04
C VAL A 25 -14.16 13.05 -39.08
N PHE A 26 -15.06 12.54 -39.91
CA PHE A 26 -14.69 11.82 -41.11
C PHE A 26 -15.00 12.71 -42.33
N GLU A 27 -13.95 13.17 -43.03
CA GLU A 27 -14.11 14.05 -44.18
C GLU A 27 -14.19 13.23 -45.47
N ASN A 28 -15.42 13.05 -45.95
CA ASN A 28 -15.73 12.28 -47.17
C ASN A 28 -15.15 12.91 -48.46
N TYR A 29 -14.83 14.21 -48.45
CA TYR A 29 -14.27 14.94 -49.59
C TYR A 29 -13.27 15.99 -49.11
N PRO A 30 -11.96 15.66 -48.96
CA PRO A 30 -10.96 16.64 -48.52
C PRO A 30 -10.95 17.86 -49.44
N VAL A 31 -11.28 19.03 -48.88
CA VAL A 31 -11.39 20.31 -49.63
C VAL A 31 -10.08 20.71 -50.32
N LYS A 32 -8.94 20.06 -50.00
CA LYS A 32 -7.65 20.24 -50.69
C LYS A 32 -7.73 20.03 -52.22
N LYS A 33 -8.67 19.23 -52.73
CA LYS A 33 -8.90 19.09 -54.19
C LYS A 33 -9.93 20.07 -54.77
N GLY A 34 -10.74 20.74 -53.95
CA GLY A 34 -11.79 21.66 -54.42
C GLY A 34 -11.27 22.94 -55.08
N TRP A 35 -9.99 23.28 -54.88
CA TRP A 35 -9.36 24.46 -55.50
C TRP A 35 -8.59 24.13 -56.77
N ASN A 36 -8.53 22.85 -57.16
CA ASN A 36 -8.05 22.41 -58.48
C ASN A 36 -9.17 22.40 -59.53
N LEU A 37 -10.33 23.02 -59.25
CA LEU A 37 -11.35 23.28 -60.26
C LEU A 37 -10.81 24.34 -61.23
N ARG A 38 -10.29 23.88 -62.37
CA ARG A 38 -9.92 24.75 -63.50
C ARG A 38 -11.18 25.16 -64.26
N PRO A 39 -11.48 26.46 -64.29
CA PRO A 39 -11.85 27.08 -65.56
C PRO A 39 -10.87 28.16 -66.06
N SER A 40 -9.86 28.59 -65.30
CA SER A 40 -9.20 29.90 -65.55
C SER A 40 -7.66 29.97 -65.45
N GLY A 41 -6.93 28.87 -65.57
CA GLY A 41 -5.45 28.93 -65.72
C GLY A 41 -4.66 29.35 -64.47
N VAL A 42 -5.32 29.50 -63.33
CA VAL A 42 -4.68 29.79 -62.03
C VAL A 42 -4.64 28.50 -61.20
N SER A 43 -3.46 28.15 -60.68
CA SER A 43 -3.29 27.08 -59.69
C SER A 43 -2.93 27.69 -58.35
N MET A 44 -3.61 27.28 -57.28
CA MET A 44 -3.30 27.71 -55.93
C MET A 44 -2.66 26.57 -55.14
N SER A 45 -1.43 26.79 -54.69
CA SER A 45 -0.65 25.87 -53.86
C SER A 45 -0.33 26.51 -52.52
N GLY A 46 -0.14 25.71 -51.46
CA GLY A 46 0.27 26.22 -50.15
C GLY A 46 -0.87 26.80 -49.30
N VAL A 47 -2.13 26.48 -49.60
CA VAL A 47 -3.27 26.84 -48.74
C VAL A 47 -3.11 26.14 -47.40
N SER A 48 -2.98 26.93 -46.35
CA SER A 48 -3.09 26.46 -44.97
C SER A 48 -4.32 27.10 -44.34
N GLY A 49 -5.14 26.28 -43.67
CA GLY A 49 -6.27 26.74 -42.88
C GLY A 49 -5.97 26.49 -41.41
N ILE A 50 -6.07 27.52 -40.59
CA ILE A 50 -6.01 27.36 -39.13
C ILE A 50 -7.43 27.06 -38.66
N GLN A 51 -7.75 25.77 -38.50
CA GLN A 51 -8.96 25.37 -37.78
C GLN A 51 -8.70 25.47 -36.29
N ARG A 52 -9.42 26.38 -35.62
CA ARG A 52 -9.45 26.45 -34.15
C ARG A 52 -10.63 25.62 -33.66
N THR A 53 -10.35 24.57 -32.90
CA THR A 53 -11.37 23.75 -32.23
C THR A 53 -11.44 24.18 -30.76
N ASN A 54 -12.65 24.32 -30.22
CA ASN A 54 -12.84 24.58 -28.79
C ASN A 54 -12.87 23.28 -27.96
N TYR A 55 -12.54 22.14 -28.59
CA TYR A 55 -12.54 20.82 -27.97
C TYR A 55 -11.11 20.43 -27.57
N PRO A 56 -10.92 19.91 -26.35
CA PRO A 56 -9.65 19.34 -25.89
C PRO A 56 -8.96 18.38 -26.85
N LEU A 57 -9.73 17.58 -27.59
CA LEU A 57 -9.23 16.65 -28.60
C LEU A 57 -10.17 16.62 -29.81
N THR A 58 -9.61 16.72 -31.00
CA THR A 58 -10.31 16.52 -32.27
C THR A 58 -9.50 15.57 -33.14
N VAL A 59 -10.12 14.49 -33.59
CA VAL A 59 -9.54 13.54 -34.54
C VAL A 59 -10.29 13.69 -35.86
N ALA A 60 -9.56 13.98 -36.93
CA ALA A 60 -10.10 14.05 -38.28
C ALA A 60 -9.49 12.94 -39.14
N ALA A 61 -10.33 12.17 -39.81
CA ALA A 61 -9.94 11.11 -40.72
C ALA A 61 -10.32 11.50 -42.16
N TYR A 62 -9.38 11.33 -43.08
CA TYR A 62 -9.50 11.68 -44.48
C TYR A 62 -9.29 10.41 -45.31
N GLY A 63 -10.33 10.01 -46.05
CA GLY A 63 -10.26 8.86 -46.95
C GLY A 63 -9.95 9.28 -48.38
N GLU A 64 -8.81 8.84 -48.92
CA GLU A 64 -8.56 8.79 -50.37
C GLU A 64 -8.03 7.40 -50.75
N SER A 65 -6.83 7.29 -51.35
CA SER A 65 -6.16 5.99 -51.58
C SER A 65 -5.54 5.41 -50.31
N ASN A 66 -5.31 6.25 -49.30
CA ASN A 66 -4.87 5.90 -47.95
C ASN A 66 -5.76 6.62 -46.95
N LEU A 67 -5.89 6.06 -45.74
CA LEU A 67 -6.53 6.73 -44.62
C LEU A 67 -5.51 7.65 -43.93
N ALA A 68 -5.72 8.97 -44.00
CA ALA A 68 -4.92 9.93 -43.24
C ALA A 68 -5.68 10.34 -41.97
N ILE A 69 -4.99 10.42 -40.83
CA ILE A 69 -5.57 10.80 -39.54
C ILE A 69 -4.82 12.01 -38.99
N GLU A 70 -5.56 13.08 -38.70
CA GLU A 70 -5.06 14.29 -38.06
C GLU A 70 -5.63 14.37 -36.63
N MET A 71 -4.76 14.60 -35.65
CA MET A 71 -5.16 14.79 -34.25
C MET A 71 -4.80 16.20 -33.80
N LYS A 72 -5.81 17.01 -33.48
CA LYS A 72 -5.70 18.35 -32.89
C LYS A 72 -6.05 18.25 -31.42
N TYR A 73 -5.31 18.94 -30.56
CA TYR A 73 -5.47 18.78 -29.12
C TYR A 73 -5.07 20.05 -28.36
N ASP A 74 -5.56 20.18 -27.13
CA ASP A 74 -5.20 21.23 -26.18
C ASP A 74 -3.86 20.90 -25.51
N THR A 75 -2.84 21.71 -25.77
CA THR A 75 -1.49 21.54 -25.19
C THR A 75 -1.46 21.78 -23.68
N GLY A 76 -2.48 22.40 -23.09
CA GLY A 76 -2.64 22.51 -21.64
C GLY A 76 -3.14 21.21 -20.99
N ARG A 77 -3.69 20.27 -21.77
CA ARG A 77 -4.23 18.99 -21.29
C ARG A 77 -3.42 17.78 -21.75
N PHE A 78 -2.78 17.86 -22.92
CA PHE A 78 -2.04 16.74 -23.50
C PHE A 78 -0.58 17.11 -23.74
N THR A 79 0.32 16.22 -23.32
CA THR A 79 1.75 16.31 -23.66
C THR A 79 2.02 15.75 -25.05
N THR A 80 3.16 16.13 -25.64
CA THR A 80 3.62 15.60 -26.92
C THR A 80 3.77 14.07 -26.92
N ASP A 81 4.20 13.49 -25.80
CA ASP A 81 4.37 12.04 -25.68
C ASP A 81 3.03 11.32 -25.54
N THR A 82 2.08 11.88 -24.78
CA THR A 82 0.72 11.35 -24.72
C THR A 82 0.08 11.32 -26.11
N ARG A 83 0.24 12.39 -26.90
CA ARG A 83 -0.21 12.41 -28.30
C ARG A 83 0.43 11.30 -29.13
N ARG A 84 1.76 11.14 -29.05
CA ARG A 84 2.49 10.12 -29.83
C ARG A 84 1.99 8.72 -29.49
N ARG A 85 1.74 8.43 -28.21
CA ARG A 85 1.15 7.15 -27.77
C ARG A 85 -0.27 6.97 -28.32
N MET A 86 -1.16 7.93 -28.10
CA MET A 86 -2.56 7.83 -28.54
C MET A 86 -2.71 7.60 -30.05
N ILE A 87 -1.95 8.30 -30.89
CA ILE A 87 -2.02 8.08 -32.35
C ILE A 87 -1.44 6.72 -32.74
N GLY A 88 -0.39 6.26 -32.06
CA GLY A 88 0.17 4.91 -32.22
C GLY A 88 -0.85 3.84 -31.84
N HIS A 89 -1.53 4.01 -30.71
CA HIS A 89 -2.60 3.11 -30.26
C HIS A 89 -3.74 3.01 -31.27
N PHE A 90 -4.17 4.16 -31.79
CA PHE A 90 -5.22 4.20 -32.79
C PHE A 90 -4.82 3.50 -34.09
N HIS A 91 -3.54 3.62 -34.51
CA HIS A 91 -3.01 2.90 -35.65
C HIS A 91 -3.04 1.37 -35.45
N ILE A 92 -2.58 0.89 -34.30
CA ILE A 92 -2.56 -0.55 -33.96
C ILE A 92 -3.98 -1.11 -33.91
N LEU A 93 -4.91 -0.36 -33.30
CA LEU A 93 -6.31 -0.76 -33.24
C LEU A 93 -6.90 -0.93 -34.65
N LEU A 94 -6.68 0.04 -35.55
CA LEU A 94 -7.15 -0.04 -36.94
C LEU A 94 -6.53 -1.22 -37.70
N GLN A 95 -5.25 -1.49 -37.49
CA GLN A 95 -4.59 -2.67 -38.07
C GLN A 95 -5.21 -3.97 -37.54
N GLY A 96 -5.47 -4.06 -36.23
CA GLY A 96 -6.12 -5.21 -35.61
C GLY A 96 -7.52 -5.48 -36.16
N ILE A 97 -8.33 -4.41 -36.35
CA ILE A 97 -9.67 -4.52 -36.93
C ILE A 97 -9.61 -5.10 -38.34
N VAL A 98 -8.73 -4.57 -39.20
CA VAL A 98 -8.62 -5.02 -40.59
C VAL A 98 -8.07 -6.44 -40.69
N ALA A 99 -7.17 -6.83 -39.79
CA ALA A 99 -6.61 -8.18 -39.75
C ALA A 99 -7.65 -9.24 -39.31
N ASN A 100 -8.56 -8.89 -38.38
CA ASN A 100 -9.51 -9.84 -37.79
C ASN A 100 -10.92 -9.24 -37.64
N LEU A 101 -11.66 -9.15 -38.74
CA LEU A 101 -12.98 -8.48 -38.79
C LEU A 101 -14.07 -9.11 -37.88
N GLU A 102 -13.93 -10.39 -37.53
CA GLU A 102 -14.89 -11.10 -36.67
C GLU A 102 -14.46 -11.15 -35.19
N GLN A 103 -13.27 -10.61 -34.86
CA GLN A 103 -12.77 -10.61 -33.50
C GLN A 103 -13.60 -9.67 -32.61
N ARG A 104 -13.80 -10.05 -31.35
CA ARG A 104 -14.46 -9.19 -30.37
C ARG A 104 -13.64 -7.91 -30.18
N LEU A 105 -14.34 -6.77 -30.12
CA LEU A 105 -13.69 -5.47 -29.93
C LEU A 105 -12.82 -5.40 -28.66
N SER A 106 -13.19 -6.15 -27.61
CA SER A 106 -12.44 -6.24 -26.35
C SER A 106 -11.08 -6.92 -26.49
N ASP A 107 -10.88 -7.71 -27.54
CA ASP A 107 -9.70 -8.56 -27.71
C ASP A 107 -8.70 -7.95 -28.70
N LEU A 108 -9.08 -6.81 -29.32
CA LEU A 108 -8.23 -6.12 -30.28
C LEU A 108 -7.03 -5.46 -29.58
N PRO A 109 -5.83 -5.52 -30.19
CA PRO A 109 -4.66 -4.89 -29.62
C PRO A 109 -4.78 -3.36 -29.69
N ILE A 110 -4.46 -2.70 -28.58
CA ILE A 110 -4.40 -1.23 -28.50
C ILE A 110 -2.95 -0.76 -28.32
N MET A 111 -2.10 -1.55 -27.65
CA MET A 111 -0.73 -1.17 -27.33
C MET A 111 0.27 -1.82 -28.29
N THR A 112 1.44 -1.18 -28.42
CA THR A 112 2.59 -1.85 -29.05
C THR A 112 3.06 -3.01 -28.16
N GLU A 113 3.74 -3.98 -28.76
CA GLU A 113 4.37 -5.06 -27.99
C GLU A 113 5.41 -4.51 -27.01
N ALA A 114 6.18 -3.48 -27.40
CA ALA A 114 7.13 -2.82 -26.53
C ALA A 114 6.48 -2.16 -25.29
N GLU A 115 5.36 -1.46 -25.46
CA GLU A 115 4.63 -0.88 -24.33
C GLU A 115 4.01 -1.96 -23.44
N ARG A 116 3.44 -3.01 -24.04
CA ARG A 116 2.92 -4.16 -23.29
C ARG A 116 4.02 -4.85 -22.49
N HIS A 117 5.20 -5.04 -23.09
CA HIS A 117 6.39 -5.59 -22.44
C HIS A 117 6.83 -4.73 -21.26
N GLN A 118 6.90 -3.41 -21.46
CA GLN A 118 7.25 -2.48 -20.41
C GLN A 118 6.31 -2.55 -19.20
N LEU A 119 4.99 -2.56 -19.45
CA LEU A 119 3.97 -2.61 -18.40
C LEU A 119 3.96 -3.94 -17.63
N LEU A 120 4.10 -5.06 -18.33
CA LEU A 120 3.94 -6.39 -17.73
C LEU A 120 5.26 -6.96 -17.19
N VAL A 121 6.40 -6.59 -17.78
CA VAL A 121 7.71 -7.17 -17.46
C VAL A 121 8.67 -6.14 -16.91
N GLU A 122 9.05 -5.09 -17.66
CA GLU A 122 10.13 -4.18 -17.23
C GLU A 122 9.84 -3.46 -15.91
N TRP A 123 8.62 -2.94 -15.74
CA TRP A 123 8.22 -2.25 -14.51
C TRP A 123 7.94 -3.21 -13.34
N ASN A 124 7.82 -4.50 -13.64
CA ASN A 124 7.57 -5.56 -12.67
C ASN A 124 8.80 -6.49 -12.50
N ASP A 125 9.98 -6.11 -13.02
CA ASP A 125 11.24 -6.84 -12.79
C ASP A 125 11.77 -6.54 -11.37
N THR A 126 11.02 -7.02 -10.38
CA THR A 126 11.26 -6.76 -8.95
C THR A 126 11.85 -7.97 -8.23
N LYS A 127 12.21 -9.02 -8.96
CA LYS A 127 12.73 -10.25 -8.38
C LYS A 127 13.97 -9.97 -7.53
N ARG A 128 13.94 -10.46 -6.30
CA ARG A 128 15.07 -10.45 -5.35
C ARG A 128 15.12 -11.77 -4.62
N ASP A 129 16.32 -12.30 -4.47
CA ASP A 129 16.57 -13.53 -3.73
C ASP A 129 16.73 -13.20 -2.25
N TYR A 130 15.67 -13.45 -1.49
CA TYR A 130 15.57 -13.18 -0.06
C TYR A 130 15.26 -14.49 0.67
N PRO A 131 15.81 -14.74 1.88
CA PRO A 131 15.45 -15.87 2.72
C PRO A 131 14.05 -15.68 3.33
N THR A 132 13.01 -15.80 2.50
CA THR A 132 11.61 -15.59 2.90
C THR A 132 10.98 -16.82 3.53
N ASP A 133 11.75 -17.90 3.67
CA ASP A 133 11.42 -19.11 4.41
C ASP A 133 11.56 -18.94 5.93
N GLU A 134 12.28 -17.90 6.38
CA GLU A 134 12.39 -17.56 7.81
C GLU A 134 11.17 -16.77 8.33
N CYS A 135 10.68 -17.17 9.49
CA CYS A 135 9.62 -16.48 10.20
C CYS A 135 10.17 -15.33 11.06
N ILE A 136 9.37 -14.29 11.25
CA ILE A 136 9.76 -13.09 12.03
C ILE A 136 10.23 -13.42 13.46
N HIS A 137 9.64 -14.42 14.12
CA HIS A 137 10.05 -14.83 15.47
C HIS A 137 11.41 -15.53 15.47
N GLU A 138 11.76 -16.28 14.42
CA GLU A 138 13.06 -16.94 14.26
C GLU A 138 14.16 -15.88 14.02
N LEU A 139 13.89 -14.90 13.16
CA LEU A 139 14.78 -13.73 12.96
C LEU A 139 15.01 -12.95 14.26
N PHE A 140 13.94 -12.76 15.05
CA PHE A 140 14.05 -12.14 16.38
C PHE A 140 14.87 -12.99 17.36
N GLU A 141 14.68 -14.31 17.39
CA GLU A 141 15.45 -15.22 18.24
C GLU A 141 16.94 -15.17 17.91
N ALA A 142 17.30 -15.23 16.63
CA ALA A 142 18.68 -15.09 16.17
C ALA A 142 19.27 -13.74 16.60
N GLN A 143 18.50 -12.65 16.54
CA GLN A 143 18.93 -11.36 17.07
C GLN A 143 19.11 -11.37 18.59
N ALA A 144 18.20 -12.00 19.33
CA ALA A 144 18.24 -12.05 20.78
C ALA A 144 19.44 -12.86 21.29
N GLU A 145 19.85 -13.89 20.56
CA GLU A 145 21.10 -14.62 20.82
C GLU A 145 22.34 -13.77 20.52
N ARG A 146 22.30 -12.98 19.45
CA ARG A 146 23.41 -12.11 19.02
C ARG A 146 23.68 -10.96 19.98
N SER A 147 22.64 -10.31 20.50
CA SER A 147 22.77 -9.13 21.36
C SER A 147 21.76 -9.14 22.53
N PRO A 148 21.88 -10.10 23.47
CA PRO A 148 20.86 -10.37 24.48
C PRO A 148 20.63 -9.20 25.44
N ASP A 149 21.69 -8.44 25.75
CA ASP A 149 21.66 -7.39 26.78
C ASP A 149 21.36 -5.99 26.19
N THR A 150 21.21 -5.88 24.87
CA THR A 150 20.77 -4.66 24.21
C THR A 150 19.28 -4.42 24.48
N ILE A 151 18.88 -3.15 24.61
CA ILE A 151 17.46 -2.76 24.79
C ILE A 151 16.69 -3.03 23.50
N ALA A 152 15.62 -3.82 23.60
CA ALA A 152 14.73 -4.16 22.50
C ALA A 152 13.50 -3.25 22.44
N VAL A 153 12.84 -3.02 23.58
CA VAL A 153 11.58 -2.24 23.63
C VAL A 153 11.60 -1.26 24.79
N ILE A 154 11.08 -0.06 24.55
CA ILE A 154 10.94 1.02 25.54
C ILE A 154 9.49 1.51 25.56
N PHE A 155 8.92 1.63 26.74
CA PHE A 155 7.63 2.27 26.99
C PHE A 155 7.72 3.08 28.28
N GLU A 156 7.54 4.40 28.17
CA GLU A 156 7.68 5.33 29.30
C GLU A 156 9.07 5.24 29.99
N ASP A 157 9.09 4.88 31.27
CA ASP A 157 10.30 4.65 32.08
C ASP A 157 10.75 3.17 32.08
N ARG A 158 9.97 2.28 31.45
CA ARG A 158 10.24 0.85 31.36
C ARG A 158 10.99 0.51 30.08
N GLN A 159 11.95 -0.39 30.21
CA GLN A 159 12.72 -0.93 29.10
C GLN A 159 12.92 -2.43 29.29
N MET A 160 13.00 -3.16 28.18
CA MET A 160 13.31 -4.59 28.18
C MET A 160 14.45 -4.88 27.23
N THR A 161 15.39 -5.71 27.67
CA THR A 161 16.43 -6.25 26.80
C THR A 161 15.86 -7.30 25.85
N TYR A 162 16.61 -7.64 24.80
CA TYR A 162 16.27 -8.76 23.91
C TYR A 162 16.08 -10.07 24.69
N ARG A 163 16.97 -10.38 25.62
CA ARG A 163 16.89 -11.56 26.49
C ARG A 163 15.57 -11.60 27.26
N GLN A 164 15.26 -10.52 27.97
CA GLN A 164 14.05 -10.43 28.80
C GLN A 164 12.78 -10.58 27.95
N LEU A 165 12.74 -9.89 26.79
CA LEU A 165 11.61 -9.97 25.88
C LEU A 165 11.43 -11.39 25.33
N ASN A 166 12.54 -12.04 24.96
CA ASN A 166 12.53 -13.40 24.42
C ASN A 166 12.06 -14.43 25.46
N GLU A 167 12.63 -14.41 26.67
CA GLU A 167 12.31 -15.37 27.74
C GLU A 167 10.86 -15.24 28.20
N ILE A 168 10.35 -14.02 28.37
CA ILE A 168 8.94 -13.81 28.75
C ILE A 168 8.01 -14.23 27.60
N ALA A 169 8.35 -13.93 26.34
CA ALA A 169 7.57 -14.39 25.20
C ALA A 169 7.57 -15.92 25.06
N ASN A 170 8.68 -16.60 25.38
CA ASN A 170 8.78 -18.06 25.42
C ASN A 170 7.83 -18.63 26.48
N GLU A 171 7.86 -18.11 27.71
CA GLU A 171 6.97 -18.59 28.78
C GLU A 171 5.49 -18.36 28.46
N VAL A 172 5.13 -17.21 27.88
CA VAL A 172 3.76 -16.96 27.42
C VAL A 172 3.40 -17.91 26.27
N GLY A 173 4.29 -18.13 25.31
CA GLY A 173 4.09 -19.04 24.17
C GLY A 173 3.86 -20.48 24.62
N PHE A 174 4.62 -20.96 25.60
CA PHE A 174 4.45 -22.28 26.18
C PHE A 174 3.07 -22.44 26.85
N ARG A 175 2.63 -21.39 27.57
CA ARG A 175 1.31 -21.37 28.23
C ARG A 175 0.14 -21.27 27.23
N LEU A 176 0.35 -20.64 26.07
CA LEU A 176 -0.58 -20.64 24.94
C LEU A 176 -0.69 -22.05 24.33
N ALA A 177 0.45 -22.67 24.00
CA ALA A 177 0.49 -24.01 23.45
C ALA A 177 -0.17 -25.06 24.38
N LYS A 178 0.09 -24.98 25.70
CA LYS A 178 -0.58 -25.81 26.72
C LYS A 178 -2.10 -25.66 26.78
N ARG A 179 -2.63 -24.52 26.31
CA ARG A 179 -4.06 -24.24 26.22
C ARG A 179 -4.65 -24.55 24.84
N GLY A 180 -3.88 -25.19 23.95
CA GLY A 180 -4.30 -25.54 22.60
C GLY A 180 -4.18 -24.40 21.58
N LEU A 181 -3.61 -23.25 21.96
CA LEU A 181 -3.31 -22.16 21.04
C LEU A 181 -1.89 -22.32 20.49
N GLY A 182 -1.73 -23.24 19.55
CA GLY A 182 -0.47 -23.53 18.84
C GLY A 182 -0.60 -23.40 17.32
N ARG A 183 0.10 -24.27 16.58
CA ARG A 183 0.09 -24.28 15.10
C ARG A 183 -1.31 -24.21 14.50
N GLY A 184 -1.53 -23.21 13.63
CA GLY A 184 -2.79 -23.02 12.91
C GLY A 184 -3.92 -22.40 13.73
N SER A 185 -3.67 -22.02 14.98
CA SER A 185 -4.62 -21.27 15.81
C SER A 185 -4.46 -19.76 15.66
N TYR A 186 -5.47 -19.02 16.11
CA TYR A 186 -5.47 -17.57 16.20
C TYR A 186 -5.54 -17.14 17.66
N VAL A 187 -4.60 -16.29 18.10
CA VAL A 187 -4.48 -15.82 19.49
C VAL A 187 -5.08 -14.41 19.58
N PRO A 188 -6.28 -14.22 20.17
CA PRO A 188 -6.84 -12.91 20.40
C PRO A 188 -6.04 -12.17 21.47
N ILE A 189 -5.56 -10.96 21.16
CA ILE A 189 -4.82 -10.08 22.08
C ILE A 189 -5.70 -8.88 22.38
N LEU A 190 -6.16 -8.77 23.63
CA LEU A 190 -7.02 -7.68 24.09
C LEU A 190 -6.28 -6.88 25.16
N MET A 191 -5.56 -5.86 24.74
CA MET A 191 -4.72 -5.02 25.61
C MET A 191 -4.61 -3.62 25.03
N ASP A 192 -4.39 -2.62 25.88
CA ASP A 192 -3.93 -1.30 25.43
C ASP A 192 -2.44 -1.32 25.08
N ARG A 193 -1.98 -0.31 24.34
CA ARG A 193 -0.59 -0.18 23.90
C ARG A 193 0.37 -0.13 25.10
N ASN A 194 1.26 -1.12 25.18
CA ASN A 194 2.40 -1.19 26.08
C ASN A 194 3.37 -2.31 25.63
N ILE A 195 4.38 -2.63 26.45
CA ILE A 195 5.34 -3.70 26.15
C ILE A 195 4.69 -5.11 26.11
N ASP A 196 3.60 -5.34 26.84
CA ASP A 196 2.90 -6.64 26.87
C ASP A 196 2.32 -7.01 25.50
N VAL A 197 1.97 -6.04 24.66
CA VAL A 197 1.53 -6.29 23.27
C VAL A 197 2.66 -6.94 22.47
N ALA A 198 3.89 -6.45 22.60
CA ALA A 198 5.05 -7.03 21.91
C ALA A 198 5.34 -8.46 22.38
N ILE A 199 5.28 -8.67 23.70
CA ILE A 199 5.40 -10.01 24.30
C ILE A 199 4.32 -10.94 23.74
N ALA A 200 3.07 -10.48 23.69
CA ALA A 200 1.93 -11.27 23.27
C ALA A 200 2.00 -11.68 21.80
N MET A 201 2.40 -10.76 20.91
CA MET A 201 2.59 -11.05 19.49
C MET A 201 3.75 -12.04 19.26
N LEU A 202 4.89 -11.85 19.94
CA LEU A 202 6.00 -12.80 19.89
C LEU A 202 5.60 -14.18 20.40
N ALA A 203 4.90 -14.23 21.53
CA ALA A 203 4.45 -15.48 22.14
C ALA A 203 3.50 -16.28 21.24
N ALA A 204 2.58 -15.60 20.55
CA ALA A 204 1.70 -16.24 19.57
C ALA A 204 2.51 -16.85 18.41
N MET A 205 3.41 -16.08 17.81
CA MET A 205 4.28 -16.55 16.72
C MET A 205 5.15 -17.74 17.15
N LYS A 206 5.77 -17.67 18.33
CA LYS A 206 6.58 -18.76 18.92
C LYS A 206 5.78 -20.03 19.23
N ALA A 207 4.48 -19.89 19.53
CA ALA A 207 3.58 -21.03 19.66
C ALA A 207 3.15 -21.63 18.30
N GLY A 208 3.53 -20.99 17.18
CA GLY A 208 3.11 -21.32 15.82
C GLY A 208 1.73 -20.78 15.45
N ALA A 209 1.20 -19.85 16.23
CA ALA A 209 -0.13 -19.27 16.05
C ALA A 209 -0.06 -17.86 15.44
N ALA A 210 -1.11 -17.45 14.74
CA ALA A 210 -1.26 -16.07 14.30
C ALA A 210 -1.77 -15.20 15.45
N PHE A 211 -1.19 -14.01 15.64
CA PHE A 211 -1.75 -13.05 16.57
C PHE A 211 -2.93 -12.30 15.96
N VAL A 212 -3.92 -11.97 16.80
CA VAL A 212 -5.12 -11.21 16.40
C VAL A 212 -5.31 -10.04 17.36
N PRO A 213 -4.80 -8.85 17.02
CA PRO A 213 -4.87 -7.68 17.87
C PRO A 213 -6.29 -7.10 17.89
N MET A 214 -6.81 -6.83 19.09
CA MET A 214 -8.13 -6.24 19.31
C MET A 214 -8.02 -4.94 20.11
N ASP A 215 -9.02 -4.07 19.95
CA ASP A 215 -9.10 -2.81 20.68
C ASP A 215 -9.98 -2.97 21.92
N ILE A 216 -9.47 -2.55 23.07
CA ILE A 216 -10.22 -2.51 24.33
C ILE A 216 -11.39 -1.50 24.29
N LYS A 217 -11.40 -0.58 23.32
CA LYS A 217 -12.46 0.40 23.11
C LYS A 217 -13.59 -0.12 22.21
N TRP A 218 -13.45 -1.31 21.63
CA TRP A 218 -14.54 -1.90 20.85
C TRP A 218 -15.72 -2.27 21.76
N PRO A 219 -16.96 -2.14 21.27
CA PRO A 219 -18.13 -2.65 21.99
C PRO A 219 -17.95 -4.13 22.32
N THR A 220 -18.36 -4.55 23.52
CA THR A 220 -18.30 -5.96 23.98
C THR A 220 -18.86 -6.93 22.94
N GLU A 221 -19.96 -6.57 22.28
CA GLU A 221 -20.59 -7.41 21.26
C GLU A 221 -19.68 -7.65 20.05
N ARG A 222 -18.94 -6.61 19.62
CA ARG A 222 -17.94 -6.76 18.54
C ARG A 222 -16.81 -7.68 18.97
N ILE A 223 -16.34 -7.57 20.22
CA ILE A 223 -15.30 -8.45 20.76
C ILE A 223 -15.80 -9.91 20.76
N LYS A 224 -17.04 -10.16 21.21
CA LYS A 224 -17.65 -11.49 21.20
C LYS A 224 -17.74 -12.07 19.79
N GLN A 225 -18.20 -11.29 18.82
CA GLN A 225 -18.27 -11.70 17.41
C GLN A 225 -16.90 -12.09 16.86
N VAL A 226 -15.86 -11.30 17.14
CA VAL A 226 -14.48 -11.64 16.77
C VAL A 226 -14.05 -12.96 17.42
N LEU A 227 -14.31 -13.15 18.71
CA LEU A 227 -13.93 -14.38 19.42
C LEU A 227 -14.64 -15.62 18.90
N GLU A 228 -15.88 -15.48 18.45
CA GLU A 228 -16.65 -16.53 17.79
C GLU A 228 -16.07 -16.88 16.42
N ASP A 229 -15.77 -15.87 15.60
CA ASP A 229 -15.14 -16.04 14.29
C ASP A 229 -13.76 -16.72 14.38
N LEU A 230 -12.97 -16.39 15.40
CA LEU A 230 -11.68 -17.03 15.67
C LEU A 230 -11.80 -18.45 16.26
N ASN A 231 -12.99 -18.89 16.66
CA ASN A 231 -13.24 -20.09 17.46
C ASN A 231 -12.30 -20.21 18.67
N SER A 232 -11.98 -19.08 19.32
CA SER A 232 -11.00 -19.05 20.41
C SER A 232 -11.66 -19.01 21.79
N GLN A 233 -11.22 -19.93 22.65
CA GLN A 233 -11.66 -20.02 24.05
C GLN A 233 -10.77 -19.24 25.02
N VAL A 234 -9.61 -18.78 24.55
CA VAL A 234 -8.59 -18.13 25.37
C VAL A 234 -8.22 -16.78 24.78
N ILE A 235 -8.24 -15.75 25.61
CA ILE A 235 -7.86 -14.39 25.26
C ILE A 235 -6.60 -14.03 26.02
N LEU A 236 -5.61 -13.51 25.31
CA LEU A 236 -4.38 -12.99 25.90
C LEU A 236 -4.60 -11.54 26.34
N VAL A 237 -4.42 -11.27 27.64
CA VAL A 237 -4.68 -9.98 28.29
C VAL A 237 -3.54 -9.59 29.22
N ASN A 238 -3.47 -8.33 29.61
CA ASN A 238 -2.57 -7.87 30.67
C ASN A 238 -3.36 -7.54 31.94
N LYS A 239 -2.65 -7.27 33.05
CA LYS A 239 -3.28 -7.00 34.35
C LYS A 239 -4.16 -5.75 34.37
N THR A 240 -3.94 -4.81 33.46
CA THR A 240 -4.66 -3.53 33.36
C THR A 240 -5.81 -3.56 32.35
N THR A 241 -6.08 -4.72 31.73
CA THR A 241 -7.16 -4.86 30.74
C THR A 241 -8.53 -4.72 31.42
N PRO A 242 -9.39 -3.75 31.03
CA PRO A 242 -10.57 -3.36 31.79
C PRO A 242 -11.81 -4.22 31.45
N PHE A 243 -11.70 -5.55 31.50
CA PHE A 243 -12.81 -6.45 31.18
C PHE A 243 -13.07 -7.49 32.28
N ASP A 244 -14.35 -7.76 32.54
CA ASP A 244 -14.76 -8.86 33.41
C ASP A 244 -14.73 -10.20 32.64
N LYS A 245 -14.18 -11.24 33.27
CA LYS A 245 -14.16 -12.61 32.74
C LYS A 245 -15.56 -13.15 32.49
N ALA A 246 -16.51 -12.77 33.34
CA ALA A 246 -17.89 -13.20 33.21
C ALA A 246 -18.57 -12.61 31.96
N GLU A 247 -18.20 -11.39 31.56
CA GLU A 247 -18.86 -10.67 30.47
C GLU A 247 -18.58 -11.30 29.10
N LEU A 248 -17.33 -11.71 28.85
CA LEU A 248 -16.91 -12.31 27.58
C LEU A 248 -17.13 -13.83 27.52
N GLY A 249 -17.29 -14.51 28.66
CA GLY A 249 -17.50 -15.96 28.70
C GLY A 249 -16.32 -16.74 28.09
N ARG A 250 -15.09 -16.28 28.34
CA ARG A 250 -13.84 -16.86 27.83
C ARG A 250 -12.80 -16.98 28.93
N SER A 251 -11.80 -17.84 28.72
CA SER A 251 -10.65 -17.94 29.60
C SER A 251 -9.64 -16.84 29.30
N PHE A 252 -9.09 -16.21 30.34
CA PHE A 252 -8.01 -15.24 30.17
C PHE A 252 -6.66 -15.85 30.50
N LEU A 253 -5.70 -15.67 29.60
CA LEU A 253 -4.28 -15.88 29.86
C LEU A 253 -3.63 -14.51 30.08
N PHE A 254 -2.94 -14.33 31.19
CA PHE A 254 -2.25 -13.07 31.49
C PHE A 254 -0.82 -13.10 30.97
N VAL A 255 -0.40 -12.03 30.31
CA VAL A 255 1.03 -11.71 30.17
C VAL A 255 1.57 -11.43 31.56
N ASP A 256 2.45 -12.31 32.03
CA ASP A 256 3.03 -12.22 33.36
C ASP A 256 4.54 -12.11 33.23
N GLN A 257 5.03 -10.88 33.34
CA GLN A 257 6.46 -10.59 33.22
C GLN A 257 7.28 -11.15 34.41
N GLN A 258 6.63 -11.46 35.53
CA GLN A 258 7.29 -12.02 36.72
C GLN A 258 7.36 -13.54 36.71
N ALA A 259 6.64 -14.20 35.79
CA ALA A 259 6.58 -15.65 35.70
C ALA A 259 7.75 -16.26 34.91
N ALA A 260 8.63 -15.45 34.31
CA ALA A 260 9.80 -15.98 33.63
C ALA A 260 10.71 -16.69 34.65
N SER A 261 10.87 -18.00 34.47
CA SER A 261 11.93 -18.75 35.15
C SER A 261 13.30 -18.18 34.75
N GLU A 262 14.32 -18.36 35.59
CA GLU A 262 15.70 -17.91 35.32
C GLU A 262 16.30 -18.44 33.99
N SER A 263 15.60 -19.37 33.32
CA SER A 263 15.82 -19.73 31.92
C SER A 263 14.50 -20.21 31.30
N ALA A 264 14.06 -19.56 30.22
CA ALA A 264 12.93 -19.99 29.39
C ALA A 264 13.42 -20.17 27.94
N PRO A 265 13.78 -21.40 27.52
CA PRO A 265 14.35 -21.65 26.19
C PRO A 265 13.33 -21.37 25.08
N ASN A 266 13.83 -21.14 23.86
CA ASN A 266 12.97 -21.00 22.68
C ASN A 266 12.12 -22.25 22.49
N LEU A 267 10.89 -22.06 22.01
CA LEU A 267 9.98 -23.16 21.77
C LEU A 267 10.50 -23.95 20.56
N ASN A 268 10.63 -25.27 20.72
CA ASN A 268 11.01 -26.14 19.62
C ASN A 268 9.79 -26.47 18.73
N ILE A 269 9.24 -25.44 18.08
CA ILE A 269 8.08 -25.53 17.17
C ILE A 269 8.50 -24.98 15.81
N THR A 270 8.61 -25.84 14.81
CA THR A 270 8.87 -25.41 13.43
C THR A 270 7.62 -24.77 12.83
N VAL A 271 7.74 -23.55 12.31
CA VAL A 271 6.68 -22.82 11.60
C VAL A 271 7.09 -22.67 10.15
N ASP A 272 6.18 -22.94 9.23
CA ASP A 272 6.43 -22.70 7.79
C ASP A 272 6.05 -21.24 7.48
N SER A 273 6.88 -20.49 6.76
CA SER A 273 6.64 -19.06 6.53
C SER A 273 5.37 -18.76 5.70
N ARG A 274 4.77 -19.77 5.06
CA ARG A 274 3.45 -19.67 4.41
C ARG A 274 2.30 -19.74 5.41
N GLN A 275 2.56 -20.08 6.67
CA GLN A 275 1.57 -20.07 7.73
C GLN A 275 1.27 -18.62 8.18
N PRO A 276 0.03 -18.37 8.67
CA PRO A 276 -0.36 -17.05 9.15
C PRO A 276 0.54 -16.49 10.25
N ILE A 277 1.01 -15.26 10.08
CA ILE A 277 1.62 -14.45 11.15
C ILE A 277 0.56 -13.70 11.96
N TYR A 278 -0.46 -13.18 11.28
CA TYR A 278 -1.55 -12.46 11.90
C TYR A 278 -2.87 -12.62 11.15
N ALA A 279 -3.96 -12.31 11.85
CA ALA A 279 -5.23 -11.96 11.21
C ALA A 279 -5.70 -10.59 11.75
N ILE A 280 -5.99 -9.64 10.85
CA ILE A 280 -6.36 -8.26 11.22
C ILE A 280 -7.74 -7.94 10.67
N TYR A 281 -8.65 -7.50 11.55
CA TYR A 281 -10.01 -7.12 11.18
C TYR A 281 -10.06 -5.74 10.55
N THR A 282 -10.49 -5.67 9.30
CA THR A 282 -10.71 -4.40 8.58
C THR A 282 -12.18 -4.00 8.62
N SER A 283 -12.48 -2.70 8.48
CA SER A 283 -13.84 -2.20 8.32
C SER A 283 -14.36 -2.63 6.94
N GLY A 284 -15.07 -3.76 6.88
CA GLY A 284 -15.69 -4.24 5.65
C GLY A 284 -16.76 -3.26 5.15
N SER A 285 -16.83 -3.08 3.83
CA SER A 285 -17.86 -2.25 3.17
C SER A 285 -19.30 -2.76 3.42
N THR A 286 -19.45 -4.03 3.79
CA THR A 286 -20.73 -4.67 4.14
C THR A 286 -21.16 -4.45 5.59
N GLY A 287 -20.38 -3.72 6.40
CA GLY A 287 -20.68 -3.40 7.79
C GLY A 287 -20.23 -4.46 8.81
N THR A 288 -19.97 -5.71 8.38
CA THR A 288 -19.37 -6.75 9.24
C THR A 288 -17.86 -6.76 9.06
N PRO A 289 -17.05 -6.51 10.11
CA PRO A 289 -15.60 -6.64 10.05
C PRO A 289 -15.18 -8.04 9.61
N LYS A 290 -14.15 -8.14 8.77
CA LYS A 290 -13.58 -9.42 8.32
C LYS A 290 -12.08 -9.42 8.55
N ALA A 291 -11.55 -10.52 9.05
CA ALA A 291 -10.13 -10.65 9.29
C ALA A 291 -9.41 -11.01 7.99
N VAL A 292 -8.44 -10.18 7.59
CA VAL A 292 -7.47 -10.52 6.55
C VAL A 292 -6.38 -11.36 7.18
N VAL A 293 -6.12 -12.54 6.61
CA VAL A 293 -5.09 -13.47 7.08
C VAL A 293 -3.83 -13.27 6.25
N VAL A 294 -2.69 -13.02 6.89
CA VAL A 294 -1.42 -12.74 6.21
C VAL A 294 -0.34 -13.73 6.64
N PRO A 295 0.45 -14.31 5.71
CA PRO A 295 1.52 -15.24 6.04
C PRO A 295 2.82 -14.53 6.42
N HIS A 296 3.72 -15.23 7.13
CA HIS A 296 5.04 -14.69 7.50
C HIS A 296 5.84 -14.21 6.28
N GLN A 297 5.89 -14.99 5.19
CA GLN A 297 6.76 -14.76 4.04
C GLN A 297 6.62 -13.36 3.42
N GLY A 298 5.39 -12.83 3.36
CA GLY A 298 5.12 -11.49 2.80
C GLY A 298 5.69 -10.38 3.69
N ILE A 299 5.59 -10.55 5.01
CA ILE A 299 6.16 -9.63 6.00
C ILE A 299 7.68 -9.74 6.02
N THR A 300 8.23 -10.95 5.98
CA THR A 300 9.69 -11.19 5.88
C THR A 300 10.25 -10.52 4.62
N ASN A 301 9.64 -10.75 3.45
CA ASN A 301 10.04 -10.09 2.21
C ASN A 301 10.03 -8.55 2.34
N ARG A 302 8.97 -8.00 2.93
CA ARG A 302 8.85 -6.56 3.12
C ARG A 302 9.96 -6.01 4.01
N PHE A 303 10.31 -6.69 5.10
CA PHE A 303 11.36 -6.24 6.01
C PHE A 303 12.76 -6.33 5.38
N LEU A 304 13.01 -7.35 4.57
CA LEU A 304 14.26 -7.48 3.81
C LEU A 304 14.37 -6.41 2.72
N TRP A 305 13.26 -6.09 2.03
CA TRP A 305 13.21 -4.91 1.16
C TRP A 305 13.47 -3.62 1.92
N MET A 306 12.93 -3.45 3.13
CA MET A 306 13.20 -2.27 3.95
C MET A 306 14.69 -2.14 4.30
N ASN A 307 15.38 -3.25 4.55
CA ASN A 307 16.83 -3.24 4.78
C ASN A 307 17.60 -2.72 3.56
N GLU A 308 17.23 -3.15 2.34
CA GLU A 308 17.84 -2.67 1.09
C GLU A 308 17.50 -1.19 0.81
N PHE A 309 16.24 -0.79 1.01
CA PHE A 309 15.74 0.52 0.59
C PHE A 309 16.02 1.66 1.59
N PHE A 310 15.91 1.38 2.89
CA PHE A 310 16.14 2.36 3.96
C PHE A 310 17.52 2.27 4.58
N GLY A 311 18.23 1.16 4.39
CA GLY A 311 19.45 0.82 5.12
C GLY A 311 19.12 0.22 6.49
N SER A 312 19.78 -0.89 6.84
CA SER A 312 19.58 -1.59 8.13
C SER A 312 19.90 -0.70 9.34
N GLU A 313 20.77 0.29 9.20
CA GLU A 313 21.10 1.27 10.23
C GLU A 313 19.92 2.17 10.58
N THR A 314 19.00 2.38 9.63
CA THR A 314 17.76 3.13 9.87
C THR A 314 16.82 2.36 10.80
N ALA A 315 17.01 1.04 10.96
CA ALA A 315 16.28 0.21 11.91
C ALA A 315 16.74 0.39 13.37
N ALA A 316 17.76 1.22 13.64
CA ALA A 316 18.33 1.39 14.98
C ALA A 316 17.29 1.80 16.04
N ALA A 317 16.32 2.66 15.71
CA ALA A 317 15.24 3.03 16.62
C ALA A 317 13.94 3.40 15.88
N GLY A 318 12.96 2.50 15.91
CA GLY A 318 11.61 2.74 15.38
C GLY A 318 10.67 3.32 16.43
N LEU A 319 9.77 4.23 16.03
CA LEU A 319 8.68 4.73 16.87
C LEU A 319 7.35 4.08 16.48
N GLN A 320 6.64 3.52 17.47
CA GLN A 320 5.42 2.75 17.31
C GLN A 320 4.16 3.62 17.51
N THR A 321 3.88 4.55 16.60
CA THR A 321 2.73 5.47 16.68
C THR A 321 1.42 4.82 16.25
N THR A 322 1.46 3.81 15.40
CA THR A 322 0.23 3.21 14.86
C THR A 322 -0.43 2.29 15.90
N PRO A 323 -1.76 2.34 16.11
CA PRO A 323 -2.43 1.38 17.00
C PRO A 323 -2.25 -0.09 16.54
N HIS A 324 -2.04 -1.03 17.46
CA HIS A 324 -1.60 -2.41 17.15
C HIS A 324 -2.62 -3.28 16.42
N MET A 325 -3.87 -2.83 16.29
CA MET A 325 -4.91 -3.46 15.47
C MET A 325 -4.80 -3.13 13.98
N TYR A 326 -3.91 -2.23 13.58
CA TYR A 326 -3.59 -1.96 12.18
C TYR A 326 -2.27 -2.62 11.80
N ASP A 327 -2.18 -3.08 10.56
CA ASP A 327 -1.05 -3.81 10.00
C ASP A 327 0.26 -3.00 10.00
N SER A 328 0.21 -1.67 9.83
CA SER A 328 1.42 -0.83 9.88
C SER A 328 2.13 -0.86 11.23
N ALA A 329 1.44 -1.20 12.33
CA ALA A 329 2.09 -1.40 13.63
C ALA A 329 3.11 -2.56 13.62
N VAL A 330 2.92 -3.55 12.74
CA VAL A 330 3.77 -4.75 12.65
C VAL A 330 5.19 -4.37 12.26
N TRP A 331 5.39 -3.48 11.29
CA TRP A 331 6.74 -3.06 10.90
C TRP A 331 7.41 -2.19 11.96
N GLN A 332 6.67 -1.27 12.59
CA GLN A 332 7.20 -0.40 13.64
C GLN A 332 7.72 -1.19 14.84
N LEU A 333 7.07 -2.33 15.11
CA LEU A 333 7.49 -3.23 16.16
C LEU A 333 8.62 -4.15 15.69
N PHE A 334 8.43 -4.92 14.63
CA PHE A 334 9.33 -6.04 14.35
C PHE A 334 10.52 -5.70 13.46
N TRP A 335 10.44 -4.69 12.59
CA TRP A 335 11.56 -4.37 11.70
C TRP A 335 12.80 -3.87 12.47
N PRO A 336 12.69 -2.98 13.48
CA PRO A 336 13.82 -2.67 14.36
C PRO A 336 14.35 -3.90 15.09
N LEU A 337 13.44 -4.75 15.58
CA LEU A 337 13.78 -5.90 16.42
C LEU A 337 14.56 -6.99 15.68
N ILE A 338 14.24 -7.27 14.41
CA ILE A 338 15.01 -8.26 13.64
C ILE A 338 16.41 -7.74 13.23
N ASN A 339 16.63 -6.43 13.31
CA ASN A 339 17.88 -5.78 12.91
C ASN A 339 18.78 -5.40 14.11
N GLY A 340 18.38 -5.71 15.34
CA GLY A 340 19.14 -5.36 16.55
C GLY A 340 18.95 -3.92 17.03
N GLY A 341 17.98 -3.21 16.45
CA GLY A 341 17.55 -1.91 16.94
C GLY A 341 16.60 -2.00 18.13
N LYS A 342 15.88 -0.91 18.39
CA LYS A 342 14.86 -0.86 19.44
C LYS A 342 13.55 -0.27 18.94
N THR A 343 12.44 -0.69 19.54
CA THR A 343 11.14 -0.08 19.34
C THR A 343 10.79 0.81 20.53
N VAL A 344 10.41 2.04 20.24
CA VAL A 344 9.96 3.03 21.21
C VAL A 344 8.46 3.17 21.09
N ILE A 345 7.74 2.91 22.18
CA ILE A 345 6.28 2.94 22.23
C ILE A 345 5.84 4.23 22.93
N PRO A 346 5.13 5.14 22.25
CA PRO A 346 4.57 6.33 22.86
C PRO A 346 3.37 5.99 23.76
N SER A 347 3.14 6.82 24.78
CA SER A 347 1.98 6.72 25.67
C SER A 347 0.68 6.87 24.85
N PRO A 348 -0.39 6.12 25.19
CA PRO A 348 -1.67 6.21 24.48
C PRO A 348 -2.21 7.64 24.40
N GLY A 349 -2.64 8.07 23.21
CA GLY A 349 -3.25 9.38 22.99
C GLY A 349 -2.27 10.52 22.70
N MET A 350 -0.95 10.25 22.71
CA MET A 350 0.08 11.24 22.46
C MET A 350 0.56 11.29 21.00
N GLU A 351 -0.11 10.60 20.08
CA GLU A 351 0.30 10.42 18.68
C GLU A 351 0.13 11.69 17.83
N ILE A 352 -0.59 12.69 18.34
CA ILE A 352 -0.82 13.99 17.68
C ILE A 352 -0.20 15.17 18.45
N ASP A 353 0.53 14.90 19.54
CA ASP A 353 1.25 15.92 20.30
C ASP A 353 2.69 16.04 19.78
N ALA A 354 2.94 17.10 19.01
CA ALA A 354 4.24 17.34 18.40
C ALA A 354 5.36 17.58 19.43
N ASN A 355 5.06 18.16 20.59
CA ASN A 355 6.04 18.40 21.65
C ASN A 355 6.44 17.08 22.30
N TYR A 356 5.46 16.24 22.64
CA TYR A 356 5.72 14.92 23.19
C TYR A 356 6.54 14.06 22.23
N LEU A 357 6.09 13.94 20.97
CA LEU A 357 6.75 13.11 19.97
C LEU A 357 8.18 13.59 19.68
N SER A 358 8.39 14.89 19.51
CA SER A 358 9.74 15.43 19.28
C SER A 358 10.66 15.22 20.48
N ASN A 359 10.18 15.36 21.72
CA ASN A 359 10.95 15.06 22.93
C ASN A 359 11.31 13.58 23.01
N LEU A 360 10.37 12.69 22.67
CA LEU A 360 10.59 11.25 22.68
C LEU A 360 11.59 10.83 21.60
N ILE A 361 11.46 11.38 20.39
CA ILE A 361 12.40 11.19 19.28
C ILE A 361 13.80 11.61 19.69
N ALA A 362 13.95 12.80 20.29
CA ALA A 362 15.24 13.30 20.76
C ALA A 362 15.84 12.43 21.86
N ARG A 363 15.04 12.09 22.88
CA ARG A 363 15.49 11.32 24.05
C ARG A 363 15.92 9.91 23.68
N GLN A 364 15.20 9.27 22.75
CA GLN A 364 15.44 7.88 22.37
C GLN A 364 16.25 7.72 21.09
N ALA A 365 16.64 8.83 20.46
CA ALA A 365 17.34 8.88 19.18
C ALA A 365 16.60 8.09 18.08
N VAL A 366 15.26 8.27 17.99
CA VAL A 366 14.43 7.62 16.97
C VAL A 366 14.92 7.99 15.58
N THR A 367 15.08 6.98 14.72
CA THR A 367 15.57 7.11 13.34
C THR A 367 14.42 7.02 12.33
N MET A 368 13.34 6.30 12.66
CA MET A 368 12.23 6.09 11.74
C MET A 368 10.87 6.01 12.44
N THR A 369 9.84 6.50 11.76
CA THR A 369 8.43 6.41 12.19
C THR A 369 7.53 6.37 10.96
N ASP A 370 6.25 6.07 11.15
CA ASP A 370 5.21 6.41 10.18
C ASP A 370 4.15 7.34 10.74
N PHE A 371 3.39 7.93 9.83
CA PHE A 371 2.17 8.66 10.10
C PHE A 371 1.18 8.49 8.94
N VAL A 372 -0.11 8.52 9.25
CA VAL A 372 -1.13 8.82 8.23
C VAL A 372 -1.09 10.31 7.85
N PRO A 373 -1.43 10.69 6.61
CA PRO A 373 -1.43 12.09 6.17
C PRO A 373 -2.18 13.06 7.09
N SER A 374 -3.33 12.67 7.62
CA SER A 374 -4.12 13.47 8.56
C SER A 374 -3.37 13.81 9.86
N VAL A 375 -2.57 12.87 10.39
CA VAL A 375 -1.71 13.13 11.55
C VAL A 375 -0.59 14.10 11.20
N LEU A 376 0.06 13.96 10.04
CA LEU A 376 1.07 14.92 9.59
C LEU A 376 0.49 16.33 9.42
N ASN A 377 -0.68 16.45 8.81
CA ASN A 377 -1.39 17.73 8.70
C ASN A 377 -1.66 18.39 10.06
N THR A 378 -1.80 17.60 11.12
CA THR A 378 -2.01 18.07 12.48
C THR A 378 -0.72 18.48 13.19
N ILE A 379 0.35 17.69 13.05
CA ILE A 379 1.59 17.89 13.81
C ILE A 379 2.58 18.86 13.13
N VAL A 380 2.61 18.92 11.79
CA VAL A 380 3.57 19.75 11.06
C VAL A 380 3.46 21.24 11.41
N PRO A 381 2.25 21.85 11.48
CA PRO A 381 2.12 23.24 11.91
C PRO A 381 2.74 23.51 13.29
N GLN A 382 2.58 22.57 14.24
CA GLN A 382 3.14 22.68 15.59
C GLN A 382 4.68 22.55 15.57
N LEU A 383 5.21 21.65 14.72
CA LEU A 383 6.64 21.41 14.58
C LEU A 383 7.40 22.60 13.97
N VAL A 384 6.80 23.30 13.02
CA VAL A 384 7.48 24.41 12.33
C VAL A 384 7.43 25.73 13.09
N THR A 385 6.45 25.91 13.99
CA THR A 385 6.32 27.14 14.79
C THR A 385 7.11 27.12 16.10
N ALA A 386 7.47 25.94 16.60
CA ALA A 386 8.08 25.81 17.93
C ALA A 386 9.61 25.87 17.90
N ASP A 387 10.19 26.66 18.80
CA ASP A 387 11.64 26.82 18.91
C ASP A 387 12.36 25.50 19.28
N GLY A 388 13.48 25.24 18.60
CA GLY A 388 14.34 24.10 18.89
C GLY A 388 13.86 22.76 18.34
N MET A 389 12.72 22.68 17.64
CA MET A 389 12.19 21.44 17.05
C MET A 389 13.17 20.78 16.07
N ARG A 390 13.86 21.58 15.26
CA ARG A 390 14.90 21.08 14.35
C ARG A 390 15.95 20.25 15.06
N ARG A 391 16.41 20.69 16.24
CA ARG A 391 17.40 19.94 17.04
C ARG A 391 16.82 18.64 17.60
N LYS A 392 15.53 18.64 17.97
CA LYS A 392 14.86 17.46 18.53
C LYS A 392 14.68 16.34 17.50
N LEU A 393 14.53 16.67 16.22
CA LEU A 393 14.40 15.69 15.13
C LEU A 393 15.74 15.37 14.43
N ASN A 394 16.89 15.68 15.05
CA ASN A 394 18.21 15.45 14.46
C ASN A 394 18.52 13.95 14.22
N SER A 395 17.96 13.03 15.01
CA SER A 395 18.16 11.59 14.84
C SER A 395 17.26 11.00 13.75
N LEU A 396 16.14 11.66 13.43
CA LEU A 396 15.17 11.17 12.47
C LEU A 396 15.78 11.17 11.07
N ARG A 397 15.59 10.06 10.35
CA ARG A 397 16.11 9.85 8.98
C ARG A 397 15.00 9.65 7.98
N CYS A 398 13.92 8.99 8.39
CA CYS A 398 12.83 8.66 7.49
C CYS A 398 11.46 8.74 8.18
N ILE A 399 10.46 9.23 7.45
CA ILE A 399 9.05 9.09 7.77
C ILE A 399 8.36 8.35 6.62
N ILE A 400 7.70 7.23 6.94
CA ILE A 400 6.74 6.61 6.02
C ILE A 400 5.40 7.33 6.16
N VAL A 401 4.74 7.59 5.02
CA VAL A 401 3.40 8.17 4.96
C VAL A 401 2.51 7.25 4.13
N GLY A 402 1.33 6.90 4.64
CA GLY A 402 0.44 5.97 3.93
C GLY A 402 -0.96 5.92 4.55
N GLY A 403 -1.86 5.17 3.90
CA GLY A 403 -3.23 4.93 4.38
C GLY A 403 -4.28 5.97 3.94
N GLU A 404 -3.88 7.15 3.46
CA GLU A 404 -4.78 8.18 2.92
C GLU A 404 -4.15 8.87 1.70
N GLU A 405 -4.95 9.64 0.93
CA GLU A 405 -4.39 10.51 -0.12
C GLU A 405 -3.49 11.59 0.51
N ILE A 406 -2.28 11.76 -0.03
CA ILE A 406 -1.32 12.73 0.49
C ILE A 406 -1.54 14.11 -0.13
N THR A 407 -1.77 15.10 0.72
CA THR A 407 -1.76 16.52 0.33
C THR A 407 -0.31 17.04 0.29
N PRO A 408 0.22 17.49 -0.87
CA PRO A 408 1.63 17.84 -0.98
C PRO A 408 2.07 19.03 -0.12
N GLY A 409 1.19 20.00 0.12
CA GLY A 409 1.54 21.26 0.81
C GLY A 409 2.19 21.05 2.18
N THR A 410 1.57 20.27 3.07
CA THR A 410 2.12 19.96 4.40
C THR A 410 3.44 19.19 4.33
N ILE A 411 3.54 18.24 3.40
CA ILE A 411 4.73 17.43 3.19
C ILE A 411 5.92 18.31 2.76
N TYR A 412 5.69 19.24 1.83
CA TYR A 412 6.74 20.14 1.35
C TYR A 412 7.18 21.11 2.44
N ILE A 413 6.25 21.68 3.22
CA ILE A 413 6.58 22.50 4.40
C ILE A 413 7.47 21.71 5.37
N PHE A 414 7.13 20.44 5.65
CA PHE A 414 7.96 19.61 6.52
C PHE A 414 9.37 19.40 5.92
N MET A 415 9.47 19.05 4.64
CA MET A 415 10.76 18.81 3.97
C MET A 415 11.65 20.05 3.93
N GLU A 416 11.07 21.24 3.77
CA GLU A 416 11.80 22.51 3.81
C GLU A 416 12.43 22.76 5.19
N HIS A 417 11.71 22.45 6.26
CA HIS A 417 12.19 22.64 7.64
C HIS A 417 13.15 21.52 8.12
N PHE A 418 12.93 20.29 7.66
CA PHE A 418 13.62 19.08 8.10
C PHE A 418 14.24 18.31 6.92
N SER A 419 15.10 18.99 6.15
CA SER A 419 15.68 18.47 4.90
C SER A 419 16.54 17.21 5.05
N GLN A 420 16.92 16.83 6.27
CA GLN A 420 17.61 15.56 6.55
C GLN A 420 16.69 14.35 6.58
N VAL A 421 15.36 14.56 6.62
CA VAL A 421 14.37 13.50 6.78
C VAL A 421 13.78 13.16 5.41
N ARG A 422 13.98 11.91 4.98
CA ARG A 422 13.32 11.35 3.80
C ARG A 422 11.83 11.15 4.10
N ILE A 423 10.97 11.49 3.14
CA ILE A 423 9.55 11.15 3.20
C ILE A 423 9.26 10.13 2.11
N VAL A 424 8.67 9.01 2.51
CA VAL A 424 8.33 7.92 1.59
C VAL A 424 6.85 7.64 1.66
N ASN A 425 6.15 7.88 0.55
CA ASN A 425 4.78 7.44 0.39
C ASN A 425 4.77 5.92 0.20
N LEU A 426 4.00 5.22 1.00
CA LEU A 426 3.90 3.78 0.97
C LEU A 426 2.43 3.37 0.94
N TYR A 427 2.07 2.69 -0.14
CA TYR A 427 0.72 2.22 -0.41
C TYR A 427 0.67 0.69 -0.35
N GLY A 428 -0.38 0.19 0.28
CA GLY A 428 -0.86 -1.17 0.08
C GLY A 428 -2.08 -1.42 0.97
N PRO A 429 -2.97 -2.31 0.54
CA PRO A 429 -4.06 -2.81 1.37
C PRO A 429 -3.54 -3.85 2.37
N THR A 430 -4.33 -4.12 3.43
CA THR A 430 -4.00 -5.16 4.41
C THR A 430 -3.86 -6.55 3.79
N GLU A 431 -4.59 -6.80 2.71
CA GLU A 431 -4.53 -7.99 1.85
C GLU A 431 -3.18 -8.19 1.15
N ALA A 432 -2.27 -7.21 1.21
CA ALA A 432 -0.97 -7.22 0.55
C ALA A 432 0.20 -6.94 1.51
N SER A 433 0.13 -7.47 2.74
CA SER A 433 1.22 -7.44 3.73
C SER A 433 1.72 -6.01 4.05
N ILE A 434 0.82 -5.16 4.52
CA ILE A 434 1.05 -3.74 4.87
C ILE A 434 1.12 -2.88 3.61
N GLY A 435 2.30 -2.45 3.18
CA GLY A 435 2.44 -1.66 1.97
C GLY A 435 3.63 -2.06 1.14
N CYS A 436 3.35 -2.13 -0.15
CA CYS A 436 4.06 -2.89 -1.15
C CYS A 436 4.26 -2.11 -2.47
N VAL A 437 3.81 -0.85 -2.51
CA VAL A 437 4.13 0.11 -3.55
C VAL A 437 4.71 1.35 -2.87
N CYS A 438 5.87 1.82 -3.31
CA CYS A 438 6.60 2.90 -2.65
C CYS A 438 7.00 4.02 -3.62
N TYR A 439 6.96 5.26 -3.12
CA TYR A 439 7.46 6.44 -3.79
C TYR A 439 8.22 7.32 -2.80
N GLU A 440 9.47 7.66 -3.10
CA GLU A 440 10.22 8.65 -2.34
C GLU A 440 9.84 10.06 -2.81
N VAL A 441 9.33 10.87 -1.89
CA VAL A 441 8.87 12.22 -2.19
C VAL A 441 10.07 13.12 -2.45
N THR A 442 10.03 13.85 -3.56
CA THR A 442 11.15 14.68 -4.03
C THR A 442 10.95 16.17 -3.80
N GLY A 443 9.73 16.61 -3.48
CA GLY A 443 9.38 18.02 -3.37
C GLY A 443 9.14 18.70 -4.71
N ARG A 444 9.16 17.95 -5.82
CA ARG A 444 9.08 18.44 -7.21
C ARG A 444 7.91 17.85 -7.98
N GLU A 445 7.00 17.16 -7.30
CA GLU A 445 5.83 16.57 -7.94
C GLU A 445 4.89 17.65 -8.46
N GLY A 446 4.32 17.42 -9.65
CA GLY A 446 3.41 18.35 -10.33
C GLY A 446 2.00 18.42 -9.74
N GLY A 447 1.86 18.41 -8.42
CA GLY A 447 0.59 18.62 -7.70
C GLY A 447 -0.04 17.38 -7.05
N LYS A 448 0.39 16.16 -7.38
CA LYS A 448 0.01 14.93 -6.68
C LYS A 448 1.25 14.09 -6.40
N ILE A 449 1.29 13.48 -5.20
CA ILE A 449 2.35 12.55 -4.83
C ILE A 449 1.93 11.14 -5.31
N PRO A 450 2.68 10.50 -6.24
CA PRO A 450 2.38 9.15 -6.68
C PRO A 450 2.51 8.13 -5.54
N ILE A 451 1.83 6.99 -5.66
CA ILE A 451 2.08 5.81 -4.80
C ILE A 451 3.40 5.11 -5.18
N GLY A 452 3.83 5.25 -6.43
CA GLY A 452 5.16 4.84 -6.90
C GLY A 452 5.22 3.46 -7.55
N LYS A 453 6.25 2.69 -7.20
CA LYS A 453 6.63 1.42 -7.84
C LYS A 453 6.51 0.26 -6.85
N PRO A 454 6.25 -0.98 -7.32
CA PRO A 454 6.26 -2.15 -6.44
C PRO A 454 7.58 -2.31 -5.70
N ILE A 455 7.51 -2.84 -4.48
CA ILE A 455 8.67 -3.34 -3.74
C ILE A 455 9.18 -4.66 -4.33
N SER A 456 10.29 -5.17 -3.80
CA SER A 456 10.87 -6.45 -4.23
C SER A 456 9.85 -7.60 -4.16
N ASN A 457 9.87 -8.46 -5.18
CA ASN A 457 9.00 -9.64 -5.34
C ASN A 457 7.49 -9.34 -5.40
N VAL A 458 7.13 -8.09 -5.70
CA VAL A 458 5.74 -7.64 -5.90
C VAL A 458 5.58 -7.14 -7.33
N HIS A 459 4.41 -7.38 -7.91
CA HIS A 459 4.05 -6.83 -9.21
C HIS A 459 2.76 -6.01 -9.09
N VAL A 460 2.70 -4.93 -9.87
CA VAL A 460 1.52 -4.07 -10.01
C VAL A 460 0.99 -4.21 -11.42
N LEU A 461 -0.32 -4.43 -11.55
CA LEU A 461 -1.03 -4.47 -12.82
C LEU A 461 -2.16 -3.44 -12.78
N ILE A 462 -2.34 -2.69 -13.86
CA ILE A 462 -3.46 -1.76 -14.02
C ILE A 462 -4.32 -2.30 -15.16
N LEU A 463 -5.52 -2.79 -14.83
CA LEU A 463 -6.36 -3.56 -15.74
C LEU A 463 -7.70 -2.88 -16.02
N ASP A 464 -8.28 -3.15 -17.19
CA ASP A 464 -9.66 -2.80 -17.50
C ASP A 464 -10.65 -3.84 -16.93
N ARG A 465 -11.95 -3.58 -17.12
CA ARG A 465 -13.04 -4.49 -16.71
C ARG A 465 -13.01 -5.89 -17.36
N ASN A 466 -12.18 -6.09 -18.38
CA ASN A 466 -12.02 -7.36 -19.08
C ASN A 466 -10.71 -8.07 -18.68
N MET A 467 -10.01 -7.56 -17.66
CA MET A 467 -8.70 -8.05 -17.20
C MET A 467 -7.56 -7.84 -18.21
N ASN A 468 -7.66 -6.83 -19.08
CA ASN A 468 -6.60 -6.45 -20.01
C ASN A 468 -5.77 -5.28 -19.45
N PRO A 469 -4.44 -5.26 -19.63
CA PRO A 469 -3.63 -4.13 -19.22
C PRO A 469 -4.03 -2.86 -19.97
N VAL A 470 -4.12 -1.74 -19.25
CA VAL A 470 -4.45 -0.45 -19.84
C VAL A 470 -3.19 0.32 -20.28
N PRO A 471 -3.25 1.14 -21.35
CA PRO A 471 -2.11 1.94 -21.78
C PRO A 471 -1.68 3.00 -20.77
N VAL A 472 -0.43 3.49 -20.90
CA VAL A 472 0.11 4.51 -20.00
C VAL A 472 -0.71 5.80 -20.04
N GLY A 473 -1.27 6.18 -18.89
CA GLY A 473 -2.10 7.37 -18.71
C GLY A 473 -3.60 7.12 -18.78
N VAL A 474 -4.02 5.88 -19.07
CA VAL A 474 -5.43 5.46 -19.00
C VAL A 474 -5.70 4.92 -17.59
N ALA A 475 -6.82 5.32 -16.99
CA ALA A 475 -7.23 4.79 -15.70
C ALA A 475 -7.70 3.33 -15.83
N GLY A 476 -7.29 2.50 -14.88
CA GLY A 476 -7.76 1.13 -14.72
C GLY A 476 -7.77 0.76 -13.24
N GLU A 477 -8.24 -0.44 -12.95
CA GLU A 477 -8.23 -1.01 -11.61
C GLU A 477 -6.84 -1.56 -11.27
N LEU A 478 -6.39 -1.27 -10.05
CA LEU A 478 -5.07 -1.69 -9.56
C LEU A 478 -5.16 -3.10 -8.97
N TYR A 479 -4.33 -4.00 -9.49
CA TYR A 479 -4.15 -5.36 -8.99
C TYR A 479 -2.72 -5.53 -8.49
N LEU A 480 -2.57 -6.25 -7.38
CA LEU A 480 -1.30 -6.61 -6.77
C LEU A 480 -1.08 -8.11 -6.93
N SER A 481 0.17 -8.52 -7.14
CA SER A 481 0.55 -9.93 -7.12
C SER A 481 1.97 -10.11 -6.60
N GLY A 482 2.35 -11.37 -6.38
CA GLY A 482 3.65 -11.74 -5.83
C GLY A 482 3.57 -12.10 -4.36
N ILE A 483 4.70 -12.05 -3.67
CA ILE A 483 4.86 -12.62 -2.32
C ILE A 483 4.11 -11.83 -1.23
N CYS A 484 3.65 -10.62 -1.53
CA CYS A 484 2.96 -9.76 -0.56
C CYS A 484 1.52 -10.21 -0.26
N LEU A 485 0.92 -11.06 -1.08
CA LEU A 485 -0.49 -11.42 -0.95
C LEU A 485 -0.78 -12.16 0.36
N GLY A 486 -1.87 -11.76 1.01
CA GLY A 486 -2.49 -12.50 2.11
C GLY A 486 -3.11 -13.82 1.63
N LEU A 487 -3.52 -14.64 2.59
CA LEU A 487 -4.17 -15.94 2.34
C LEU A 487 -5.68 -15.82 2.07
N GLY A 488 -6.24 -14.63 2.24
CA GLY A 488 -7.67 -14.37 2.07
C GLY A 488 -8.33 -13.80 3.32
N TYR A 489 -9.66 -13.90 3.36
CA TYR A 489 -10.48 -13.52 4.50
C TYR A 489 -10.81 -14.75 5.34
N LEU A 490 -10.66 -14.63 6.66
CA LEU A 490 -10.94 -15.71 7.60
C LEU A 490 -12.39 -16.20 7.45
N HIS A 491 -12.54 -17.51 7.26
CA HIS A 491 -13.82 -18.22 7.10
C HIS A 491 -14.77 -17.61 6.05
N ASP A 492 -14.23 -16.92 5.04
CA ASP A 492 -15.03 -16.24 4.00
C ASP A 492 -14.46 -16.53 2.60
N GLU A 493 -14.69 -17.76 2.14
CA GLU A 493 -14.20 -18.21 0.83
C GLU A 493 -14.82 -17.45 -0.34
N GLU A 494 -16.10 -17.06 -0.23
CA GLU A 494 -16.79 -16.32 -1.29
C GLU A 494 -16.14 -14.95 -1.50
N LYS A 495 -15.94 -14.20 -0.42
CA LYS A 495 -15.24 -12.90 -0.50
C LYS A 495 -13.79 -13.08 -0.93
N THR A 496 -13.12 -14.15 -0.46
CA THR A 496 -11.74 -14.45 -0.86
C THR A 496 -11.65 -14.66 -2.37
N LYS A 497 -12.50 -15.50 -2.96
CA LYS A 497 -12.52 -15.75 -4.42
C LYS A 497 -12.93 -14.52 -5.23
N ALA A 498 -13.70 -13.61 -4.65
CA ALA A 498 -14.10 -12.37 -5.31
C ALA A 498 -12.97 -11.33 -5.39
N VAL A 499 -12.03 -11.33 -4.43
CA VAL A 499 -10.94 -10.34 -4.34
C VAL A 499 -9.60 -10.90 -4.81
N PHE A 500 -9.31 -12.17 -4.51
CA PHE A 500 -8.09 -12.87 -4.92
C PHE A 500 -8.38 -13.69 -6.17
N VAL A 501 -7.97 -13.15 -7.32
CA VAL A 501 -8.25 -13.71 -8.65
C VAL A 501 -6.98 -14.24 -9.33
N ASP A 502 -7.15 -15.15 -10.30
CA ASP A 502 -6.04 -15.72 -11.04
C ASP A 502 -5.30 -14.69 -11.88
N ASN A 503 -3.97 -14.64 -11.73
CA ASN A 503 -3.11 -13.78 -12.53
C ASN A 503 -2.76 -14.45 -13.87
N ARG A 504 -3.42 -14.02 -14.94
CA ARG A 504 -3.17 -14.49 -16.33
C ARG A 504 -1.79 -14.08 -16.89
N PHE A 505 -1.06 -13.22 -16.19
CA PHE A 505 0.23 -12.69 -16.62
C PHE A 505 1.42 -13.31 -15.85
N ALA A 506 1.18 -14.28 -14.97
CA ALA A 506 2.20 -14.83 -14.06
C ALA A 506 3.37 -15.54 -14.78
N GLU A 507 3.13 -16.13 -15.96
CA GLU A 507 4.13 -16.90 -16.72
C GLU A 507 4.77 -16.10 -17.88
N ILE A 508 4.54 -14.79 -17.93
CA ILE A 508 4.99 -13.99 -19.05
C ILE A 508 6.50 -13.79 -18.99
N HIS A 509 7.20 -14.56 -19.80
CA HIS A 509 8.59 -14.36 -20.18
C HIS A 509 8.63 -13.85 -21.62
N TYR A 510 8.62 -12.54 -21.81
CA TYR A 510 8.91 -11.99 -23.12
C TYR A 510 10.44 -11.95 -23.30
N ALA A 511 10.93 -12.63 -24.34
CA ALA A 511 12.34 -12.64 -24.70
C ALA A 511 12.82 -11.19 -24.95
N LYS A 512 13.98 -10.84 -24.35
CA LYS A 512 14.67 -9.56 -24.57
C LYS A 512 15.17 -9.43 -26.00
#